data_AF-A0A933M035-F1
#
_entry.id   AF-A0A933M035-F1
#
_cell.length_a   1.000
_cell.length_b   1.000
_cell.length_c   1.000
_cell.angle_alpha   90.00
_cell.angle_beta   90.00
_cell.angle_gamma   90.00
#
_symmetry.space_group_name_H-M   'P 1'
#
loop_
_entity.id
_entity.type
_entity.pdbx_description
1 polymer ?
#
loop_
_entity_poly.entity_id
_entity_poly.type
_entity_poly.pdbx_seq_one_letter_code
_entity_poly.pdbx_strand_id
1 'polypeptide(L)'
;MARCTSVWQGFEYNLNNPLDSLAEGVLISVREAMDAMFYQDRVIMDMIEPYNVDGVVYHPIKSCRTTSTGLADNRRVILEKTDVGSLFIESDMMDKRVVAEAQLKNRIDAFFEGLATRKIMKERVA
;
A
#
# COMPACT_ATOMS: atom_id res chain seq x y z
N MET A 1 -34.80 6.97 -14.90
CA MET A 1 -33.99 5.75 -14.73
C MET A 1 -32.90 6.09 -13.72
N ALA A 2 -33.08 5.69 -12.46
CA ALA A 2 -32.14 6.06 -11.40
C ALA A 2 -30.85 5.25 -11.58
N ARG A 3 -29.72 5.94 -11.79
CA ARG A 3 -28.41 5.32 -11.91
C ARG A 3 -27.75 5.38 -10.55
N CYS A 4 -27.52 4.23 -9.92
CA CYS A 4 -26.71 4.14 -8.72
C CYS A 4 -25.31 3.72 -9.15
N THR A 5 -24.41 4.68 -9.36
CA THR A 5 -23.00 4.41 -9.61
C THR A 5 -22.29 4.20 -8.27
N SER A 6 -21.58 3.09 -8.14
CA SER A 6 -20.60 2.97 -7.05
C SER A 6 -19.42 3.90 -7.34
N VAL A 7 -19.22 4.89 -6.46
CA VAL A 7 -18.29 6.02 -6.64
C VAL A 7 -16.82 5.58 -6.84
N TRP A 8 -16.47 4.35 -6.46
CA TRP A 8 -15.10 3.87 -6.45
C TRP A 8 -14.70 2.93 -7.60
N GLN A 9 -15.63 2.41 -8.41
CA GLN A 9 -15.31 1.37 -9.41
C GLN A 9 -15.95 1.56 -10.79
N GLY A 10 -16.75 2.60 -10.99
CA GLY A 10 -17.41 2.83 -12.29
C GLY A 10 -18.42 1.75 -12.68
N PHE A 11 -18.73 0.82 -11.78
CA PHE A 11 -19.76 -0.20 -11.99
C PHE A 11 -21.15 0.39 -11.76
N GLU A 12 -22.02 0.25 -12.76
CA GLU A 12 -23.40 0.75 -12.76
C GLU A 12 -24.38 -0.40 -12.52
N TYR A 13 -25.16 -0.31 -11.43
CA TYR A 13 -26.12 -1.35 -11.10
C TYR A 13 -27.38 -1.29 -11.98
N ASN A 14 -27.81 -2.45 -12.48
CA ASN A 14 -29.04 -2.61 -13.24
C ASN A 14 -30.24 -2.81 -12.29
N LEU A 15 -31.08 -1.78 -12.18
CA LEU A 15 -32.28 -1.82 -11.32
C LEU A 15 -33.38 -2.75 -11.82
N ASN A 16 -33.36 -3.15 -13.10
CA ASN A 16 -34.34 -4.10 -13.65
C ASN A 16 -34.00 -5.55 -13.27
N ASN A 17 -32.75 -5.82 -12.86
CA ASN A 17 -32.33 -7.11 -12.34
C ASN A 17 -31.35 -6.92 -11.17
N PRO A 18 -31.86 -6.49 -10.00
CA PRO A 18 -31.02 -5.93 -8.94
C PRO A 18 -30.15 -6.96 -8.23
N LEU A 19 -30.61 -8.21 -8.09
CA LEU A 19 -29.85 -9.25 -7.39
C LEU A 19 -28.65 -9.74 -8.21
N ASP A 20 -28.86 -10.02 -9.50
CA ASP A 20 -27.77 -10.45 -10.37
C ASP A 20 -26.75 -9.32 -10.58
N SER A 21 -27.23 -8.08 -10.77
CA SER A 21 -26.34 -6.94 -10.90
C SER A 21 -25.57 -6.64 -9.62
N LEU A 22 -26.17 -6.85 -8.45
CA LEU A 22 -25.46 -6.77 -7.18
C LEU A 22 -24.38 -7.86 -7.07
N ALA A 23 -24.72 -9.11 -7.41
CA ALA A 23 -23.77 -10.22 -7.36
C ALA A 23 -22.56 -9.96 -8.27
N GLU A 24 -22.79 -9.47 -9.49
CA GLU A 24 -21.74 -9.08 -10.43
C GLU A 24 -20.87 -7.95 -9.86
N GLY A 25 -21.49 -6.89 -9.35
CA GLY A 25 -20.78 -5.76 -8.75
C GLY A 25 -19.91 -6.19 -7.57
N VAL A 26 -20.44 -7.05 -6.69
CA VAL A 26 -19.69 -7.60 -5.55
C VAL A 26 -18.49 -8.44 -6.03
N LEU A 27 -18.65 -9.28 -7.06
CA LEU A 27 -17.56 -10.09 -7.57
C LEU A 27 -16.42 -9.24 -8.16
N ILE A 28 -16.78 -8.21 -8.93
CA ILE A 28 -15.81 -7.24 -9.45
C ILE A 28 -15.14 -6.50 -8.29
N SER A 29 -15.91 -6.01 -7.32
CA SER A 29 -15.37 -5.27 -6.19
C SER A 29 -14.42 -6.08 -5.33
N VAL A 30 -14.76 -7.33 -5.04
CA VAL A 30 -13.90 -8.23 -4.26
C VAL A 30 -12.63 -8.55 -5.01
N ARG A 31 -12.70 -8.82 -6.33
CA ARG A 31 -11.50 -9.05 -7.15
C ARG A 31 -10.54 -7.87 -7.08
N GLU A 32 -11.02 -6.68 -7.41
CA GLU A 32 -10.20 -5.46 -7.41
C GLU A 32 -9.62 -5.15 -6.02
N ALA A 33 -10.43 -5.32 -4.96
CA ALA A 33 -9.96 -5.11 -3.59
C ALA A 33 -8.86 -6.11 -3.20
N MET A 34 -8.98 -7.38 -3.58
CA MET A 34 -7.94 -8.38 -3.31
C MET A 34 -6.69 -8.10 -4.11
N ASP A 35 -6.80 -7.77 -5.40
CA ASP A 35 -5.64 -7.44 -6.24
C ASP A 35 -4.91 -6.21 -5.70
N ALA A 36 -5.63 -5.16 -5.30
CA ALA A 36 -5.06 -3.97 -4.68
C ALA A 36 -4.45 -4.23 -3.29
N MET A 37 -4.83 -5.30 -2.59
CA MET A 37 -4.22 -5.69 -1.31
C MET A 37 -2.93 -6.50 -1.50
N PHE A 38 -2.88 -7.38 -2.50
CA PHE A 38 -1.74 -8.28 -2.70
C PHE A 38 -0.68 -7.73 -3.64
N TYR A 39 -1.06 -6.98 -4.68
CA TYR A 39 -0.17 -6.50 -5.76
C TYR A 39 -0.01 -4.98 -5.75
N GLN A 40 0.28 -4.44 -4.56
CA GLN A 40 0.48 -3.00 -4.37
C GLN A 40 1.75 -2.48 -5.05
N ASP A 41 2.71 -3.36 -5.34
CA ASP A 41 3.95 -3.04 -6.04
C ASP A 41 3.70 -2.27 -7.34
N ARG A 42 2.70 -2.68 -8.13
CA ARG A 42 2.39 -2.04 -9.43
C ARG A 42 1.99 -0.58 -9.27
N VAL A 43 1.02 -0.33 -8.40
CA VAL A 43 0.51 1.03 -8.14
C VAL A 43 1.61 1.90 -7.52
N ILE A 44 2.41 1.34 -6.62
CA ILE A 44 3.53 2.06 -6.01
C ILE A 44 4.59 2.40 -7.07
N MET A 45 4.94 1.46 -7.96
CA MET A 45 5.89 1.71 -9.06
C MET A 45 5.41 2.83 -9.98
N ASP A 46 4.13 2.84 -10.35
CA ASP A 46 3.55 3.87 -11.20
C ASP A 46 3.54 5.25 -10.53
N MET A 47 3.65 5.31 -9.19
CA MET A 47 3.73 6.55 -8.43
C MET A 47 5.17 7.01 -8.14
N ILE A 48 6.17 6.13 -8.19
CA ILE A 48 7.54 6.48 -7.76
C ILE A 48 8.11 7.63 -8.60
N GLU A 49 8.06 7.52 -9.93
CA GLU A 49 8.66 8.51 -10.83
C GLU A 49 7.84 9.81 -10.90
N PRO A 50 6.50 9.79 -11.10
CA PRO A 50 5.73 11.03 -11.23
C PRO A 50 5.73 11.91 -9.98
N TYR A 51 5.86 11.29 -8.80
CA TYR A 51 5.89 12.00 -7.52
C TYR A 51 7.31 12.18 -6.96
N ASN A 52 8.35 11.76 -7.69
CA ASN A 52 9.75 11.82 -7.27
C ASN A 52 9.95 11.25 -5.85
N VAL A 53 9.45 10.04 -5.62
CA VAL A 53 9.42 9.39 -4.31
C VAL A 53 10.81 8.94 -3.90
N ASP A 54 11.31 9.45 -2.76
CA ASP A 54 12.61 9.05 -2.20
C ASP A 54 12.54 7.75 -1.40
N GLY A 55 11.36 7.39 -0.88
CA GLY A 55 11.18 6.15 -0.15
C GLY A 55 9.73 5.77 0.16
N VAL A 56 9.53 4.47 0.40
CA VAL A 56 8.22 3.83 0.62
C VAL A 56 8.15 3.21 2.01
N VAL A 57 7.07 3.49 2.74
CA VAL A 57 6.84 2.92 4.08
C VAL A 57 5.74 1.86 4.01
N TYR A 58 6.10 0.65 4.40
CA TYR A 58 5.20 -0.48 4.55
C TYR A 58 4.79 -0.64 6.01
N HIS A 59 3.49 -0.71 6.26
CA HIS A 59 2.92 -0.76 7.60
C HIS A 59 1.98 -1.97 7.77
N PRO A 60 2.53 -3.18 8.02
CA PRO A 60 1.73 -4.32 8.42
C PRO A 60 1.06 -4.12 9.79
N ILE A 61 -0.20 -4.51 9.86
CA ILE A 61 -1.00 -4.58 11.08
C ILE A 61 -1.15 -6.05 11.44
N LYS A 62 -0.57 -6.47 12.57
CA LYS A 62 -0.48 -7.88 12.96
C LYS A 62 -1.85 -8.57 13.05
N SER A 63 -2.87 -7.86 13.53
CA SER A 63 -4.25 -8.32 13.63
C SER A 63 -4.97 -8.39 12.28
N CYS A 64 -4.61 -7.55 11.31
CA CYS A 64 -5.19 -7.60 9.97
C CYS A 64 -4.26 -8.38 9.02
N ARG A 65 -4.37 -9.70 9.06
CA ARG A 65 -3.51 -10.59 8.26
C ARG A 65 -3.68 -10.36 6.76
N THR A 66 -4.91 -10.18 6.29
CA THR A 66 -5.22 -10.00 4.86
C THR A 66 -4.48 -8.81 4.26
N THR A 67 -4.45 -7.65 4.93
CA THR A 67 -3.71 -6.48 4.44
C THR A 67 -2.20 -6.63 4.56
N SER A 68 -1.73 -7.45 5.52
CA SER A 68 -0.31 -7.51 5.88
C SER A 68 0.46 -8.59 5.13
N THR A 69 -0.22 -9.65 4.68
CA THR A 69 0.40 -10.82 4.05
C THR A 69 1.19 -10.44 2.78
N GLY A 70 0.70 -9.52 1.95
CA GLY A 70 1.38 -9.13 0.71
C GLY A 70 2.52 -8.12 0.89
N LEU A 71 2.62 -7.41 2.02
CA LEU A 71 3.51 -6.24 2.13
C LEU A 71 5.00 -6.59 2.07
N ALA A 72 5.38 -7.76 2.59
CA ALA A 72 6.78 -8.21 2.57
C ALA A 72 7.24 -8.52 1.13
N ASP A 73 6.39 -9.19 0.35
CA ASP A 73 6.66 -9.51 -1.06
C ASP A 73 6.68 -8.23 -1.91
N ASN A 74 5.72 -7.33 -1.71
CA ASN A 74 5.69 -6.03 -2.38
C ASN A 74 6.97 -5.23 -2.11
N ARG A 75 7.41 -5.18 -0.84
CA ARG A 75 8.67 -4.50 -0.47
C ARG A 75 9.88 -5.09 -1.20
N ARG A 76 9.95 -6.42 -1.31
CA ARG A 76 11.03 -7.09 -2.03
C ARG A 76 11.05 -6.69 -3.50
N VAL A 77 9.89 -6.73 -4.17
CA VAL A 77 9.76 -6.35 -5.58
C VAL A 77 10.18 -4.89 -5.82
N ILE A 78 9.76 -3.97 -4.95
CA ILE A 78 10.15 -2.55 -5.05
C ILE A 78 11.66 -2.38 -4.88
N LEU A 79 12.28 -3.03 -3.89
CA LEU A 79 13.72 -2.95 -3.67
C LEU A 79 14.54 -3.55 -4.82
N GLU A 80 14.03 -4.59 -5.49
CA GLU A 80 14.70 -5.20 -6.64
C GLU A 80 14.60 -4.34 -7.91
N LYS A 81 13.48 -3.62 -8.09
CA LYS A 81 13.19 -2.87 -9.32
C LYS A 81 13.52 -1.39 -9.25
N THR A 82 13.70 -0.84 -8.04
CA THR A 82 13.85 0.62 -7.83
C THR A 82 14.92 0.91 -6.79
N ASP A 83 15.53 2.09 -6.88
CA ASP A 83 16.55 2.57 -5.94
C ASP A 83 15.95 3.36 -4.76
N VAL A 84 14.63 3.28 -4.56
CA VAL A 84 13.97 4.02 -3.47
C VAL A 84 14.20 3.32 -2.13
N GLY A 85 14.38 4.11 -1.07
CA GLY A 85 14.49 3.55 0.27
C GLY A 85 13.19 2.87 0.68
N SER A 86 13.23 1.79 1.46
CA SER A 86 12.01 1.21 2.04
C SER A 86 12.11 0.96 3.54
N LEU A 87 11.02 1.24 4.24
CA LEU A 87 10.86 1.03 5.69
C LEU A 87 9.70 0.07 5.94
N PHE A 88 9.87 -0.85 6.89
CA PHE A 88 8.85 -1.85 7.23
C PHE A 88 8.55 -1.79 8.72
N ILE A 89 7.41 -1.23 9.12
CA ILE A 89 7.05 -0.99 10.53
C ILE A 89 5.81 -1.81 10.88
N GLU A 90 5.94 -2.67 11.89
CA GLU A 90 4.83 -3.44 12.40
C GLU A 90 4.04 -2.67 13.45
N SER A 91 2.72 -2.74 13.37
CA SER A 91 1.83 -2.30 14.42
C SER A 91 0.69 -3.27 14.69
N ASP A 92 -0.14 -2.96 15.68
CA ASP A 92 -1.40 -3.64 15.91
C ASP A 92 -2.49 -2.64 16.35
N MET A 93 -3.69 -2.77 15.79
CA MET A 93 -4.81 -1.88 16.12
C MET A 93 -5.60 -2.33 17.36
N MET A 94 -5.42 -3.58 17.80
CA MET A 94 -6.16 -4.20 18.90
C MET A 94 -5.33 -4.36 20.18
N ASP A 95 -4.01 -4.59 20.06
CA ASP A 95 -3.10 -4.83 21.17
C ASP A 95 -1.87 -3.92 21.13
N LYS A 96 -1.92 -2.85 21.94
CA LYS A 96 -0.81 -1.90 22.12
C LYS A 96 0.49 -2.53 22.65
N ARG A 97 0.42 -3.71 23.28
CA ARG A 97 1.61 -4.36 23.88
C ARG A 97 2.51 -5.00 22.83
N VAL A 98 1.99 -5.19 21.62
CA VAL A 98 2.72 -5.80 20.50
C VAL A 98 3.80 -4.83 19.96
N VAL A 99 3.69 -3.53 20.23
CA VAL A 99 4.52 -2.50 19.62
C VAL A 99 5.23 -1.68 20.70
N ALA A 100 6.55 -1.60 20.62
CA ALA A 100 7.33 -0.67 21.43
C ALA A 100 7.50 0.66 20.69
N GLU A 101 6.89 1.73 21.20
CA GLU A 101 6.93 3.07 20.59
C GLU A 101 8.37 3.58 20.39
N ALA A 102 9.25 3.35 21.38
CA ALA A 102 10.65 3.75 21.28
C ALA A 102 11.39 3.04 20.14
N GLN A 103 11.13 1.74 19.94
CA GLN A 103 11.74 1.00 18.82
C GLN A 103 11.23 1.51 17.48
N LEU A 104 9.94 1.82 17.40
CA LEU A 104 9.32 2.34 16.19
C LEU A 104 9.92 3.70 15.81
N LYS A 105 10.03 4.63 16.78
CA LYS A 105 10.67 5.95 16.57
C LYS A 105 12.10 5.81 16.09
N ASN A 106 12.92 5.01 16.75
CA ASN A 106 14.32 4.81 16.36
C ASN A 106 14.46 4.28 14.92
N ARG A 107 13.55 3.40 14.47
CA ARG A 107 13.56 2.89 13.09
C ARG A 107 13.13 3.94 12.07
N ILE A 108 12.19 4.82 12.44
CA ILE A 108 11.78 5.96 11.61
C ILE A 108 12.92 6.96 11.48
N ASP A 109 13.54 7.34 12.59
CA ASP A 109 14.63 8.32 12.62
C ASP A 109 15.81 7.84 11.76
N ALA A 110 16.24 6.58 11.95
CA ALA A 110 17.29 5.97 11.14
C ALA A 110 16.93 5.90 9.64
N PHE A 111 15.64 5.74 9.30
CA PHE A 111 15.19 5.73 7.91
C PHE A 111 15.32 7.11 7.26
N PHE A 112 14.88 8.16 7.96
CA PHE A 112 15.01 9.53 7.47
C PHE A 112 16.47 9.98 7.37
N GLU A 113 17.32 9.64 8.34
CA GLU A 113 18.77 9.87 8.24
C GLU A 113 19.39 9.16 7.03
N GLY A 114 18.97 7.92 6.77
CA GLY A 114 19.39 7.16 5.59
C GLY A 114 18.94 7.80 4.27
N LEU A 115 17.73 8.35 4.21
CA LEU A 115 17.24 9.10 3.03
C LEU A 115 18.02 10.39 2.81
N ALA A 116 18.27 11.17 3.87
CA ALA A 116 19.07 12.38 3.78
C ALA A 116 20.50 12.09 3.30
N THR A 117 21.11 11.01 3.80
CA THR A 117 22.44 10.57 3.37
C THR A 117 22.45 10.18 1.89
N ARG A 118 21.46 9.41 1.42
CA ARG A 118 21.33 9.03 0.01
C ARG A 118 21.19 10.26 -0.89
N LYS A 119 20.42 11.26 -0.47
CA LYS A 119 20.25 12.51 -1.22
C LYS A 119 21.57 13.26 -1.39
N ILE A 120 22.33 13.44 -0.30
CA ILE A 120 23.66 14.08 -0.33
C ILE A 120 24.62 13.31 -1.25
N MET A 121 24.57 11.98 -1.22
CA MET A 121 25.42 11.15 -2.08
C MET A 121 25.06 11.29 -3.56
N LYS A 122 23.76 11.36 -3.90
CA LYS A 122 23.32 11.61 -5.28
C LYS A 122 23.78 13.00 -5.78
N GLU A 123 23.69 14.02 -4.93
CA GLU A 123 24.12 15.39 -5.27
C GLU A 123 25.64 15.52 -5.44
N ARG A 124 26.44 14.67 -4.80
CA ARG A 124 27.91 14.67 -4.94
C ARG A 124 28.43 13.95 -6.18
N VAL A 125 27.61 13.05 -6.75
CA VAL A 125 27.98 12.21 -7.90
C VAL A 125 27.41 12.78 -9.21
N ALA A 126 26.39 13.65 -9.13
CA ALA A 126 25.83 14.42 -10.24
C ALA A 126 26.72 15.62 -10.60
#